data_AF-A0A1H0AQ85-F1
#
_entry.id   AF-A0A1H0AQ85-F1
#
_cell.length_a   1.000
_cell.length_b   1.000
_cell.length_c   1.000
_cell.angle_alpha   90.00
_cell.angle_beta   90.00
_cell.angle_gamma   90.00
#
_symmetry.space_group_name_H-M   'P 1'
#
loop_
_entity.id
_entity.type
_entity.pdbx_description
1 polymer ?
#
loop_
_entity_poly.entity_id
_entity_poly.type
_entity_poly.pdbx_seq_one_letter_code
_entity_poly.pdbx_strand_id
1 'polypeptide(L)'
;MKLYSYLLFRIYRFYTDRMKEKDIPLIYVTSISTVLIGFNFFTIYSFLVYRSFFRDIIPGKYYVLVPVGIIWILNYFAFVKRKRFLEYNFKKDLRGGMLIILYIFITAVLLVIVADKNRKKIADQKRQHPTTRQQKPKPSLEGRIKKWWRE
;
A
#
# COMPACT_ATOMS: atom_id res chain seq x y z
N MET A 1 -12.61 -12.23 -12.27
CA MET A 1 -11.37 -13.04 -12.33
C MET A 1 -10.49 -12.74 -13.56
N LYS A 2 -11.03 -12.73 -14.79
CA LYS A 2 -10.24 -12.53 -16.02
C LYS A 2 -9.33 -11.28 -16.00
N LEU A 3 -9.81 -10.15 -15.48
CA LEU A 3 -9.01 -8.91 -15.42
C LEU A 3 -7.78 -9.04 -14.51
N TYR A 4 -7.95 -9.66 -13.34
CA TYR A 4 -6.86 -9.93 -12.41
C TYR A 4 -5.88 -10.97 -12.98
N SER A 5 -6.40 -12.03 -13.58
CA SER A 5 -5.57 -13.00 -14.31
C SER A 5 -4.80 -12.35 -15.46
N TYR A 6 -5.41 -11.39 -16.17
CA TYR A 6 -4.72 -10.64 -17.21
C TYR A 6 -3.59 -9.77 -16.62
N LEU A 7 -3.82 -9.09 -15.49
CA LEU A 7 -2.75 -8.37 -14.78
C LEU A 7 -1.59 -9.31 -14.41
N LEU A 8 -1.88 -10.46 -13.80
CA LEU A 8 -0.87 -11.47 -13.44
C LEU A 8 -0.10 -11.97 -14.67
N PHE A 9 -0.81 -12.26 -15.76
CA PHE A 9 -0.22 -12.65 -17.03
C PHE A 9 0.74 -11.58 -17.57
N ARG A 10 0.39 -10.30 -17.46
CA ARG A 10 1.22 -9.19 -17.97
C ARG A 10 2.46 -8.97 -17.13
N ILE A 11 2.33 -9.06 -15.81
CA ILE A 11 3.49 -9.03 -14.90
C ILE A 11 4.40 -10.21 -15.24
N TYR A 12 3.86 -11.43 -15.30
CA TYR A 12 4.62 -12.63 -15.66
C TYR A 12 5.35 -12.47 -17.01
N ARG A 13 4.64 -12.07 -18.06
CA ARG A 13 5.24 -11.89 -19.40
C ARG A 13 6.30 -10.80 -19.46
N PHE A 14 6.12 -9.71 -18.71
CA PHE A 14 7.13 -8.65 -18.64
C PHE A 14 8.47 -9.21 -18.14
N TYR A 15 8.46 -10.05 -17.11
CA TYR A 15 9.67 -10.68 -16.59
C TYR A 15 10.22 -11.78 -17.52
N THR A 16 9.36 -12.61 -18.15
CA THR A 16 9.85 -13.71 -19.02
C THR A 16 10.58 -13.13 -20.23
N ASP A 17 10.01 -12.06 -20.80
CA ASP A 17 10.49 -11.47 -22.03
C ASP A 17 11.78 -10.66 -21.81
N ARG A 18 11.96 -10.09 -20.60
CA ARG A 18 13.11 -9.24 -20.26
C ARG A 18 14.26 -10.00 -19.61
N MET A 19 13.98 -10.94 -18.72
CA MET A 19 15.02 -11.65 -17.97
C MET A 19 15.48 -12.94 -18.66
N LYS A 20 14.78 -13.43 -19.69
CA LYS A 20 15.07 -14.69 -20.41
C LYS A 20 15.21 -15.93 -19.50
N GLU A 21 14.85 -15.83 -18.23
CA GLU A 21 14.83 -16.96 -17.31
C GLU A 21 13.59 -17.81 -17.58
N LYS A 22 13.80 -19.11 -17.79
CA LYS A 22 12.72 -20.09 -17.98
C LYS A 22 11.82 -20.21 -16.74
N ASP A 23 12.38 -19.96 -15.56
CA ASP A 23 11.69 -20.03 -14.28
C ASP A 23 11.73 -18.66 -13.61
N ILE A 24 10.84 -17.75 -14.03
CA ILE A 24 10.64 -16.54 -13.23
C ILE A 24 10.21 -16.98 -11.83
N PRO A 25 10.85 -16.48 -10.78
CA PRO A 25 10.34 -16.65 -9.43
C PRO A 25 8.93 -16.09 -9.36
N LEU A 26 7.92 -16.96 -9.21
CA LEU A 26 6.51 -16.58 -9.00
C LEU A 26 6.34 -15.58 -7.84
N ILE A 27 7.36 -15.50 -6.99
CA ILE A 27 7.53 -14.49 -5.95
C ILE A 27 7.42 -13.07 -6.51
N TYR A 28 7.97 -12.74 -7.68
CA TYR A 28 7.88 -11.39 -8.25
C TYR A 28 6.46 -11.05 -8.68
N VAL A 29 5.80 -11.98 -9.38
CA VAL A 29 4.41 -11.84 -9.79
C VAL A 29 3.52 -11.63 -8.58
N THR A 30 3.76 -12.40 -7.52
CA THR A 30 3.04 -12.31 -6.24
C THR A 30 3.30 -10.99 -5.56
N SER A 31 4.55 -10.57 -5.41
CA SER A 31 4.93 -9.35 -4.70
C SER A 31 4.36 -8.12 -5.39
N ILE A 32 4.48 -8.00 -6.71
CA ILE A 32 3.98 -6.84 -7.46
C ILE A 32 2.46 -6.79 -7.44
N SER A 33 1.79 -7.91 -7.69
CA SER A 33 0.32 -7.96 -7.63
C SER A 33 -0.20 -7.69 -6.21
N THR A 34 0.50 -8.16 -5.19
CA THR A 34 0.18 -7.86 -3.78
C THR A 34 0.35 -6.38 -3.46
N VAL A 35 1.42 -5.74 -3.93
CA VAL A 35 1.63 -4.30 -3.76
C VAL A 35 0.48 -3.52 -4.40
N LEU A 36 0.06 -3.90 -5.61
CA LEU A 36 -1.08 -3.26 -6.28
C LEU A 36 -2.39 -3.48 -5.51
N ILE A 37 -2.68 -4.71 -5.06
CA ILE A 37 -3.85 -5.00 -4.22
C ILE A 37 -3.80 -4.17 -2.93
N GLY A 38 -2.65 -4.15 -2.26
CA GLY A 38 -2.41 -3.40 -1.04
C GLY A 38 -2.67 -1.91 -1.24
N PHE A 39 -2.14 -1.31 -2.29
CA PHE A 39 -2.39 0.10 -2.62
C PHE A 39 -3.89 0.40 -2.77
N ASN A 40 -4.63 -0.45 -3.47
CA ASN A 40 -6.07 -0.25 -3.64
C ASN A 40 -6.81 -0.42 -2.31
N PHE A 41 -6.46 -1.45 -1.54
CA PHE A 41 -7.04 -1.69 -0.22
C PHE A 41 -6.81 -0.50 0.72
N PHE A 42 -5.59 0.02 0.82
CA PHE A 42 -5.29 1.17 1.67
C PHE A 42 -5.94 2.46 1.17
N THR A 43 -6.08 2.64 -0.15
CA THR A 43 -6.79 3.81 -0.70
C THR A 43 -8.27 3.76 -0.31
N ILE A 44 -8.93 2.60 -0.47
CA ILE A 44 -10.32 2.40 -0.07
C ILE A 44 -10.48 2.57 1.45
N TYR A 45 -9.63 1.93 2.24
CA TYR A 45 -9.64 2.06 3.70
C TYR A 45 -9.51 3.53 4.13
N SER A 46 -8.54 4.24 3.57
CA SER A 46 -8.31 5.67 3.86
C SER A 46 -9.52 6.52 3.49
N PHE A 47 -10.19 6.21 2.38
CA PHE A 47 -11.43 6.88 1.98
C PHE A 47 -12.60 6.58 2.93
N LEU A 48 -12.72 5.35 3.44
CA LEU A 48 -13.74 4.99 4.41
C LEU A 48 -13.52 5.68 5.78
N VAL A 49 -12.26 5.81 6.22
CA VAL A 49 -11.90 6.63 7.38
C VAL A 49 -12.22 8.10 7.13
N TYR A 50 -11.94 8.63 5.94
CA TYR A 50 -12.31 10.01 5.57
C TYR A 50 -13.81 10.24 5.71
N ARG A 51 -14.62 9.28 5.28
CA ARG A 51 -16.09 9.29 5.41
C ARG A 51 -16.61 8.99 6.82
N SER A 52 -15.72 8.81 7.80
CA SER A 52 -16.05 8.50 9.19
C SER A 52 -16.76 7.14 9.39
N PHE A 53 -16.66 6.22 8.42
CA PHE A 53 -17.14 4.83 8.60
C PHE A 53 -16.28 4.07 9.61
N PHE A 54 -14.97 4.36 9.63
CA PHE A 54 -14.04 3.86 10.62
C PHE A 54 -13.57 5.01 11.51
N ARG A 55 -13.50 4.75 12.82
CA ARG A 55 -13.16 5.78 13.82
C ARG A 55 -11.67 6.08 13.89
N ASP A 56 -10.80 5.13 13.53
CA ASP A 56 -9.36 5.25 13.70
C ASP A 56 -8.56 4.93 12.42
N ILE A 57 -7.46 5.66 12.26
CA ILE A 57 -6.39 5.31 11.33
C ILE A 57 -5.54 4.23 12.00
N ILE A 58 -5.21 3.18 11.25
CA ILE A 58 -4.40 2.04 11.71
C ILE A 58 -3.23 2.53 12.60
N PRO A 59 -3.21 2.17 13.90
CA PRO A 59 -2.33 2.81 14.88
C PRO A 59 -0.95 2.14 14.87
N GLY A 60 -0.17 2.37 13.83
CA GLY A 60 1.26 2.00 13.82
C GLY A 60 1.85 1.71 12.44
N LYS A 61 3.08 2.17 12.23
CA LYS A 61 3.85 1.96 10.99
C LYS A 61 4.05 0.48 10.63
N TYR A 62 4.08 -0.41 11.62
CA TYR A 62 4.25 -1.85 11.42
C TYR A 62 2.93 -2.62 11.31
N TYR A 63 1.82 -2.02 11.73
CA TYR A 63 0.50 -2.66 11.72
C TYR A 63 -0.02 -2.89 10.29
N VAL A 64 0.56 -2.19 9.32
CA VAL A 64 0.35 -2.35 7.88
C VAL A 64 1.00 -3.64 7.34
N LEU A 65 2.08 -4.12 7.97
CA LEU A 65 2.83 -5.28 7.47
C LEU A 65 2.07 -6.60 7.63
N VAL A 66 1.34 -6.76 8.73
CA VAL A 66 0.53 -7.96 8.99
C VAL A 66 -0.55 -8.19 7.91
N PRO A 67 -1.45 -7.22 7.63
CA PRO A 67 -2.45 -7.40 6.58
C PRO A 67 -1.82 -7.53 5.19
N VAL A 68 -0.73 -6.83 4.90
CA VAL A 68 0.00 -7.00 3.62
C VAL A 68 0.57 -8.42 3.49
N GLY A 69 1.15 -8.97 4.56
CA GLY A 69 1.65 -10.34 4.60
C GLY A 69 0.53 -11.37 4.39
N ILE A 70 -0.63 -11.18 5.02
CA ILE A 70 -1.80 -12.02 4.82
C ILE A 70 -2.28 -11.96 3.37
N ILE A 71 -2.41 -10.76 2.80
CA ILE A 71 -2.79 -10.57 1.38
C ILE A 71 -1.77 -11.27 0.47
N TRP A 72 -0.48 -11.17 0.77
CA TRP A 72 0.58 -11.80 -0.01
C TRP A 72 0.42 -13.32 -0.04
N ILE A 73 0.24 -13.95 1.13
CA ILE A 73 0.06 -15.40 1.27
C ILE A 73 -1.20 -15.84 0.51
N LEU A 74 -2.33 -15.18 0.75
CA LEU A 74 -3.60 -15.51 0.07
C LEU A 74 -3.47 -15.36 -1.44
N ASN A 75 -2.83 -14.29 -1.90
CA ASN A 75 -2.63 -14.03 -3.31
C ASN A 75 -1.77 -15.13 -3.97
N TYR A 76 -0.67 -15.50 -3.32
CA TYR A 76 0.20 -16.58 -3.77
C TYR A 76 -0.57 -17.89 -3.95
N PHE A 77 -1.21 -18.37 -2.89
CA PHE A 77 -1.85 -19.70 -2.90
C PHE A 77 -3.11 -19.76 -3.76
N ALA A 78 -3.93 -18.70 -3.76
CA ALA A 78 -5.20 -18.70 -4.49
C ALA A 78 -5.02 -18.49 -6.01
N PHE A 79 -4.13 -17.56 -6.39
CA PHE A 79 -4.07 -17.06 -7.77
C PHE A 79 -2.75 -17.35 -8.48
N VAL A 80 -1.60 -17.14 -7.83
CA VAL A 80 -0.30 -17.20 -8.52
C VAL A 80 0.25 -18.62 -8.62
N LYS A 81 0.26 -19.38 -7.51
CA LYS A 81 0.86 -20.72 -7.42
C LYS A 81 0.35 -21.67 -8.48
N ARG A 82 -0.97 -21.65 -8.74
CA ARG A 82 -1.62 -22.55 -9.70
C ARG A 82 -1.43 -22.14 -11.16
N LYS A 83 -0.84 -20.98 -11.44
CA LYS A 83 -0.61 -20.45 -12.80
C LYS A 83 -1.86 -20.41 -13.71
N ARG A 84 -3.07 -20.49 -13.15
CA ARG A 84 -4.36 -20.45 -13.89
C ARG A 84 -4.50 -19.25 -14.81
N PHE A 85 -3.77 -18.17 -14.54
CA PHE A 85 -3.73 -16.98 -15.40
C PHE A 85 -3.08 -17.23 -16.78
N LEU A 86 -2.30 -18.29 -16.96
CA LEU A 86 -1.71 -18.69 -18.25
C LEU A 86 -2.70 -19.46 -19.14
N GLU A 87 -3.72 -20.09 -18.55
CA GLU A 87 -4.70 -20.92 -19.26
C GLU A 87 -5.71 -20.10 -20.09
N TYR A 88 -5.81 -18.79 -19.83
CA TYR A 88 -6.79 -17.90 -20.48
C TYR A 88 -6.43 -17.49 -21.92
N ASN A 89 -5.36 -18.04 -22.52
CA ASN A 89 -4.90 -17.73 -23.88
C ASN A 89 -4.77 -16.23 -24.17
N PHE A 90 -4.38 -15.45 -23.16
CA PHE A 90 -4.18 -14.01 -23.32
C PHE A 90 -3.06 -13.73 -24.34
N LYS A 91 -3.31 -12.78 -25.24
CA LYS A 91 -2.28 -12.27 -26.16
C LYS A 91 -1.62 -11.03 -25.56
N LYS A 92 -0.33 -10.89 -25.81
CA LYS A 92 0.40 -9.67 -25.44
C LYS A 92 0.04 -8.57 -26.45
N ASP A 93 -0.81 -7.64 -26.04
CA ASP A 93 -1.24 -6.50 -26.87
C ASP A 93 -0.72 -5.17 -26.30
N LEU A 94 -0.52 -4.13 -27.13
CA LEU A 94 -0.03 -2.83 -26.65
C LEU A 94 -1.10 -2.11 -25.79
N ARG A 95 -2.37 -2.18 -26.21
CA ARG A 95 -3.50 -1.48 -25.60
C ARG A 95 -3.70 -1.88 -24.14
N GLY A 96 -3.73 -3.17 -23.84
CA GLY A 96 -3.87 -3.66 -22.45
C GLY A 96 -2.68 -3.35 -21.56
N GLY A 97 -1.51 -3.03 -22.13
CA GLY A 97 -0.35 -2.54 -21.37
C GLY A 97 -0.54 -1.10 -20.95
N MET A 98 -0.95 -0.26 -21.90
CA MET A 98 -1.33 1.12 -21.61
C MET A 98 -2.46 1.19 -20.59
N LEU A 99 -3.45 0.29 -20.65
CA LEU A 99 -4.51 0.22 -19.65
C LEU A 99 -3.98 -0.08 -18.24
N ILE A 100 -3.02 -1.00 -18.09
CA ILE A 100 -2.41 -1.29 -16.78
C ILE A 100 -1.61 -0.08 -16.28
N ILE A 101 -0.83 0.57 -17.15
CA ILE A 101 -0.07 1.78 -16.78
C ILE A 101 -1.01 2.89 -16.35
N LEU A 102 -2.06 3.15 -17.12
CA LEU A 102 -3.09 4.15 -16.80
C LEU A 102 -3.77 3.83 -15.47
N TYR A 103 -4.09 2.56 -15.23
CA TYR A 103 -4.65 2.11 -13.96
C TYR A 103 -3.72 2.39 -12.77
N ILE A 104 -2.43 2.09 -12.89
CA ILE A 104 -1.43 2.35 -11.84
C ILE A 104 -1.34 3.86 -11.59
N PHE A 105 -1.29 4.67 -12.66
CA PHE A 105 -1.23 6.12 -12.57
C PHE A 105 -2.46 6.71 -11.86
N ILE A 106 -3.67 6.31 -12.27
CA ILE A 106 -4.93 6.74 -11.63
C ILE A 106 -4.94 6.35 -10.15
N THR A 107 -4.55 5.12 -9.83
CA THR A 107 -4.49 4.63 -8.45
C THR A 107 -3.54 5.46 -7.60
N ALA A 108 -2.36 5.79 -8.14
CA ALA A 108 -1.38 6.62 -7.45
C ALA A 108 -1.91 8.05 -7.18
N VAL A 109 -2.54 8.67 -8.19
CA VAL A 109 -3.15 10.01 -8.04
C VAL A 109 -4.25 10.00 -6.98
N LEU A 110 -5.15 9.01 -7.02
CA LEU A 110 -6.23 8.86 -6.03
C LEU A 110 -5.69 8.70 -4.61
N LEU A 111 -4.64 7.91 -4.42
CA LEU A 111 -3.99 7.74 -3.12
C LEU A 111 -3.48 9.07 -2.57
N VAL A 112 -2.77 9.86 -3.39
CA VAL A 112 -2.24 11.17 -2.99
C VAL A 112 -3.38 12.10 -2.57
N ILE A 113 -4.46 12.15 -3.34
CA ILE A 113 -5.63 13.00 -3.04
C ILE A 113 -6.28 12.59 -1.72
N VAL A 114 -6.52 11.28 -1.51
CA VAL A 114 -7.16 10.79 -0.28
C VAL A 114 -6.24 11.00 0.93
N ALA A 115 -4.93 10.78 0.76
CA ALA A 115 -3.95 11.00 1.81
C ALA A 115 -3.86 12.48 2.23
N ASP A 116 -3.86 13.41 1.28
CA ASP A 116 -3.88 14.85 1.56
C ASP A 116 -5.16 15.26 2.31
N LYS A 117 -6.33 14.82 1.83
CA LYS A 117 -7.61 15.08 2.50
C LYS A 117 -7.66 14.53 3.93
N ASN A 118 -7.15 13.32 4.15
CA ASN A 118 -7.06 12.74 5.49
C ASN A 118 -6.12 13.53 6.40
N ARG A 119 -4.94 13.94 5.90
CA ARG A 119 -4.01 14.76 6.68
C ARG A 119 -4.63 16.08 7.11
N LYS A 120 -5.34 16.76 6.19
CA LYS A 120 -6.07 18.01 6.49
C LYS A 120 -7.14 17.78 7.57
N LYS A 121 -7.99 16.76 7.41
CA LYS A 121 -9.02 16.40 8.39
C LYS A 121 -8.44 16.16 9.80
N ILE A 122 -7.33 15.43 9.91
CA ILE A 122 -6.64 15.18 11.19
C ILE A 122 -6.08 16.49 11.77
N ALA A 123 -5.49 17.34 10.94
CA ALA A 123 -4.95 18.62 11.37
C ALA A 123 -6.05 19.55 11.92
N ASP A 124 -7.20 19.60 11.24
CA ASP A 124 -8.36 20.39 11.66
C ASP A 124 -9.00 19.85 12.94
N GLN A 125 -9.13 18.53 13.07
CA GLN A 125 -9.61 17.90 14.31
C GLN A 125 -8.70 18.21 15.51
N LYS A 126 -7.38 18.21 15.31
CA LYS A 126 -6.41 18.60 16.36
C LYS A 126 -6.50 20.08 16.74
N ARG A 127 -6.90 20.95 15.81
CA ARG A 127 -7.11 22.38 16.07
C ARG A 127 -8.41 22.64 16.82
N GLN A 128 -9.49 21.93 16.49
CA GLN A 128 -10.82 22.09 17.10
C GLN A 128 -10.95 21.42 18.47
N HIS A 129 -10.28 20.29 18.67
CA HIS A 129 -10.15 19.63 19.96
C HIS A 129 -8.67 19.55 20.32
N PRO A 130 -8.08 20.62 20.88
CA PRO A 130 -6.75 20.52 21.46
C PRO A 130 -6.86 19.52 22.61
N THR A 131 -6.47 18.27 22.37
CA THR A 131 -6.33 17.29 23.45
C THR A 131 -5.49 17.95 24.53
N THR A 132 -6.08 18.17 25.71
CA THR A 132 -5.39 18.56 26.94
C THR A 132 -4.47 17.41 27.39
N ARG A 133 -3.48 17.10 26.56
CA ARG A 133 -2.27 16.41 26.97
C ARG A 133 -1.19 17.46 26.79
N GLN A 134 -1.01 18.26 27.84
CA GLN A 134 0.28 18.85 28.12
C GLN A 134 1.29 17.68 28.12
N GLN A 135 1.91 17.41 26.97
CA GLN A 135 3.22 16.79 26.97
C GLN A 135 4.07 17.80 27.73
N LYS A 136 4.32 17.54 29.02
CA LYS A 136 5.41 18.20 29.74
C LYS A 136 6.60 18.19 28.77
N PRO A 137 7.15 19.35 28.39
CA PRO A 137 8.26 19.39 27.46
C PRO A 137 9.31 18.43 28.01
N LYS A 138 9.71 17.42 27.21
CA LYS A 138 10.82 16.56 27.58
C LYS A 138 11.99 17.51 27.87
N PRO A 139 12.57 17.50 29.07
CA PRO A 139 13.67 18.41 29.38
C PRO A 139 14.75 18.21 28.33
N SER A 140 15.19 19.30 27.71
CA SER A 140 16.28 19.26 26.75
C SER A 140 17.51 18.65 27.42
N LEU A 141 18.38 18.02 26.63
CA LEU A 141 19.67 17.52 27.11
C LEU A 141 20.46 18.64 27.79
N GLU A 142 20.41 19.86 27.25
CA GLU A 142 20.97 21.06 27.88
C GLU A 142 20.39 21.33 29.27
N GLY A 143 19.07 21.21 29.45
CA GLY A 143 18.42 21.38 30.75
C GLY A 143 18.86 20.32 31.78
N ARG A 144 19.19 19.10 31.35
CA ARG A 144 19.75 18.06 32.21
C ARG A 144 21.22 18.33 32.58
N ILE A 145 22.02 18.75 31.61
CA ILE A 145 23.46 19.06 31.82
C ILE A 145 23.60 20.25 32.76
N LYS A 146 22.80 21.31 32.57
CA LYS A 146 22.85 22.51 33.41
C LYS A 146 22.40 22.26 34.85
N LYS A 147 21.57 21.23 35.07
CA LYS A 147 21.16 20.80 36.41
C LYS A 147 22.26 20.01 37.12
N TRP A 148 22.99 19.16 36.40
CA TRP A 148 24.15 18.42 36.90
C TRP A 148 25.31 19.31 37.34
N TRP A 149 25.42 20.53 36.80
CA TRP A 149 26.45 21.49 37.17
C TRP A 149 26.04 22.44 38.30
N ARG A 150 24.81 22.34 38.82
CA ARG A 150 24.30 23.17 39.92
C ARG A 150 24.02 22.40 41.21
N GLU A 151 24.06 21.07 41.16
CA GLU A 151 24.09 20.17 42.33
C GLU A 151 25.55 19.79 42.61
#